data_AF-W6KFX8-F1
#
_entry.id   AF-W6KFX8-F1
#
_cell.length_a   1.000
_cell.length_b   1.000
_cell.length_c   1.000
_cell.angle_alpha   90.00
_cell.angle_beta   90.00
_cell.angle_gamma   90.00
#
_symmetry.space_group_name_H-M   'P 1'
#
loop_
_entity.id
_entity.type
_entity.pdbx_description
1 polymer ?
#
loop_
_entity_poly.entity_id
_entity_poly.type
_entity_poly.pdbx_seq_one_letter_code
_entity_poly.pdbx_strand_id
1 'polypeptide(L)'
;MLSWTPCRRLRMPKARRPRERPWEIFNTRDFGFHEGSQNFNMWLLASITVTSLFAYEMYMQFRRIIARGDTCLACEAARSHYRQRVEEKERELEMINEYSLKKVSQSS
;
A
#
# COMPACT_ATOMS: atom_id res chain seq x y z
N MET A 1 43.58 27.45 55.74
CA MET A 1 42.32 27.69 56.48
C MET A 1 41.21 26.95 55.76
N LEU A 2 40.84 25.76 56.24
CA LEU A 2 39.70 24.99 55.72
C LEU A 2 38.57 25.13 56.72
N SER A 3 37.55 25.91 56.35
CA SER A 3 36.34 26.14 57.14
C SER A 3 35.54 24.84 57.27
N TRP A 4 35.34 24.37 58.50
CA TRP A 4 34.48 23.24 58.80
C TRP A 4 33.01 23.64 58.63
N THR A 5 32.32 23.05 57.66
CA THR A 5 30.86 23.15 57.59
C THR A 5 30.24 22.27 58.68
N PRO A 6 29.37 22.80 59.56
CA PRO A 6 28.67 21.97 60.53
C PRO A 6 27.65 21.11 59.78
N CYS A 7 27.91 19.80 59.69
CA CYS A 7 26.92 18.82 59.23
C CYS A 7 25.69 18.89 60.16
N ARG A 8 24.67 19.64 59.73
CA ARG A 8 23.36 19.70 60.37
C ARG A 8 22.78 18.28 60.30
N ARG A 9 22.78 17.56 61.44
CA ARG A 9 22.12 16.25 61.56
C ARG A 9 20.61 16.46 61.41
N LEU A 10 20.13 16.50 60.17
CA LEU A 10 18.71 16.39 59.88
C LEU A 10 18.27 15.00 60.33
N ARG A 11 17.39 14.95 61.32
CA ARG A 11 16.76 13.72 61.77
C ARG A 11 15.87 13.27 60.62
N MET A 12 16.41 12.43 59.73
CA MET A 12 15.60 11.79 58.70
C MET A 12 14.43 11.10 59.40
N PRO A 13 13.17 11.38 59.05
CA PRO A 13 12.06 10.61 59.58
C PRO A 13 12.37 9.15 59.25
N LYS A 14 12.33 8.28 60.27
CA LYS A 14 12.55 6.83 60.06
C LYS A 14 11.67 6.45 58.88
N ALA A 15 12.30 6.07 57.77
CA ALA A 15 11.59 5.51 56.65
C ALA A 15 10.79 4.34 57.22
N ARG A 16 9.47 4.51 57.36
CA ARG A 16 8.59 3.38 57.60
C ARG A 16 8.90 2.46 56.43
N ARG A 17 9.38 1.24 56.71
CA ARG A 17 9.50 0.23 55.67
C ARG A 17 8.18 0.26 54.91
N PRO A 18 8.18 0.43 53.58
CA PRO A 18 6.97 0.26 52.80
C PRO A 18 6.35 -1.05 53.26
N ARG A 19 5.14 -1.01 53.82
CA ARG A 19 4.42 -2.24 54.19
C ARG A 19 4.03 -3.03 52.94
N GLU A 20 4.06 -2.36 51.81
CA GLU A 20 3.81 -2.89 50.48
C GLU A 20 5.07 -3.59 49.97
N ARG A 21 4.89 -4.81 49.47
CA ARG A 21 5.97 -5.58 48.88
C ARG A 21 6.38 -4.92 47.56
N PRO A 22 7.66 -4.89 47.15
CA PRO A 22 8.10 -4.11 45.98
C PRO A 22 7.37 -4.43 44.67
N TRP A 23 6.79 -5.62 44.55
CA TRP A 23 6.00 -6.04 43.40
C TRP A 23 4.53 -5.57 43.43
N GLU A 24 4.01 -5.11 44.56
CA GLU A 24 2.68 -4.52 44.69
C GLU A 24 2.64 -3.10 44.07
N ILE A 25 3.77 -2.40 44.03
CA ILE A 25 3.90 -1.08 43.37
C ILE A 25 3.73 -1.19 41.84
N PHE A 26 4.03 -2.36 41.27
CA PHE A 26 3.89 -2.65 39.84
C PHE A 26 2.60 -3.42 39.51
N ASN A 27 1.62 -3.43 40.41
CA ASN A 27 0.33 -4.03 40.13
C ASN A 27 -0.48 -3.06 39.24
N THR A 28 -0.39 -3.23 37.93
CA THR A 28 -1.12 -2.46 36.90
C THR A 28 -2.63 -2.40 37.14
N ARG A 29 -3.14 -3.38 37.89
CA ARG A 29 -4.52 -3.47 38.38
C ARG A 29 -4.95 -2.27 39.24
N ASP A 30 -4.07 -1.72 40.08
CA ASP A 30 -4.41 -0.58 40.97
C ASP A 30 -4.40 0.77 40.22
N PHE A 31 -3.73 0.83 39.07
CA PHE A 31 -3.75 1.96 38.14
C PHE A 31 -4.90 1.91 37.13
N GLY A 32 -5.83 0.96 37.27
CA GLY A 32 -6.96 0.79 36.36
C GLY A 32 -6.60 0.25 34.98
N PHE A 33 -5.36 -0.22 34.79
CA PHE A 33 -4.99 -0.96 33.58
C PHE A 33 -5.52 -2.38 33.71
N HIS A 34 -6.70 -2.62 33.15
CA HIS A 34 -7.17 -3.97 32.87
C HIS A 34 -6.12 -4.65 31.98
N GLU A 35 -5.50 -5.72 32.46
CA GLU A 35 -4.42 -6.47 31.78
C GLU A 35 -4.79 -7.02 30.39
N GLY A 36 -6.05 -6.86 29.95
CA GLY A 36 -6.54 -7.21 28.60
C GLY A 36 -7.19 -6.06 27.84
N SER A 37 -7.16 -4.83 28.35
CA SER A 37 -7.80 -3.66 27.74
C SER A 37 -6.76 -2.59 27.51
N GLN A 38 -6.54 -2.24 26.24
CA GLN A 38 -6.35 -0.87 25.74
C GLN A 38 -5.40 -0.87 24.55
N ASN A 39 -5.84 -1.39 23.42
CA ASN A 39 -5.30 -0.95 22.12
C ASN A 39 -6.30 -1.09 20.97
N PHE A 40 -7.58 -1.43 21.22
CA PHE A 40 -8.59 -1.56 20.17
C PHE A 40 -8.68 -0.29 19.31
N ASN A 41 -8.66 0.89 19.94
CA ASN A 41 -8.67 2.15 19.20
C ASN A 41 -7.39 2.36 18.39
N MET A 42 -6.22 1.94 18.90
CA MET A 42 -4.96 2.00 18.15
C MET A 42 -5.00 1.08 16.93
N TRP A 43 -5.47 -0.16 17.10
CA TRP A 43 -5.60 -1.13 16.00
C TRP A 43 -6.66 -0.71 14.98
N LEU A 44 -7.77 -0.14 15.43
CA LEU A 44 -8.82 0.40 14.57
C LEU A 44 -8.31 1.62 13.78
N LEU A 45 -7.60 2.54 14.42
CA LEU A 45 -6.97 3.65 13.72
C LEU A 45 -5.91 3.16 12.72
N ALA A 46 -5.10 2.19 13.09
CA ALA A 46 -4.10 1.60 12.20
C ALA A 46 -4.73 0.88 11.00
N SER A 47 -5.83 0.16 11.19
CA SER A 47 -6.52 -0.50 10.08
C SER A 47 -7.18 0.51 9.13
N ILE A 48 -7.79 1.57 9.67
CA ILE A 48 -8.37 2.65 8.87
C ILE A 48 -7.30 3.36 8.05
N THR A 49 -6.16 3.72 8.66
CA THR A 49 -5.08 4.42 7.94
C THR A 49 -4.50 3.55 6.83
N VAL A 50 -4.19 2.28 7.12
CA VAL A 50 -3.67 1.34 6.12
C VAL A 50 -4.67 1.16 4.96
N THR A 51 -5.95 0.97 5.27
CA THR A 51 -6.99 0.79 4.24
C THR A 51 -7.15 2.05 3.38
N SER A 52 -7.10 3.23 3.98
CA SER A 52 -7.21 4.50 3.26
C SER A 52 -6.03 4.74 2.31
N LEU A 53 -4.81 4.45 2.76
CA LEU A 53 -3.60 4.55 1.94
C LEU A 53 -3.63 3.55 0.79
N PHE A 54 -4.05 2.32 1.05
CA PHE A 54 -4.20 1.30 0.01
C PHE A 54 -5.25 1.70 -1.04
N ALA A 55 -6.41 2.19 -0.60
CA ALA A 55 -7.46 2.66 -1.51
C ALA A 55 -6.98 3.84 -2.38
N TYR A 56 -6.19 4.75 -1.81
CA TYR A 56 -5.61 5.87 -2.53
C TYR A 56 -4.62 5.43 -3.61
N GLU A 57 -3.72 4.48 -3.29
CA GLU A 57 -2.79 3.91 -4.28
C GLU A 57 -3.55 3.23 -5.42
N MET A 58 -4.56 2.42 -5.11
CA MET A 58 -5.40 1.78 -6.12
C MET A 58 -6.11 2.80 -7.02
N TYR A 59 -6.66 3.86 -6.43
CA TYR A 59 -7.28 4.94 -7.19
C TYR A 59 -6.28 5.63 -8.14
N MET A 60 -5.08 5.94 -7.66
CA MET A 60 -4.04 6.57 -8.48
C MET A 60 -3.56 5.65 -9.62
N GLN A 61 -3.39 4.35 -9.35
CA GLN A 61 -3.05 3.38 -10.39
C GLN A 61 -4.16 3.29 -11.44
N PHE A 62 -5.42 3.25 -11.02
CA PHE A 62 -6.56 3.20 -11.94
C PHE A 62 -6.62 4.45 -12.82
N ARG A 63 -6.42 5.64 -12.25
CA ARG A 63 -6.33 6.89 -13.02
C ARG A 63 -5.19 6.88 -14.03
N ARG A 64 -4.02 6.33 -13.68
CA ARG A 64 -2.89 6.21 -14.61
C ARG A 64 -3.22 5.27 -15.76
N ILE A 65 -3.87 4.13 -15.49
CA ILE A 65 -4.30 3.18 -16.53
C ILE A 65 -5.28 3.84 -17.50
N ILE A 66 -6.28 4.56 -16.97
CA ILE A 66 -7.24 5.30 -17.81
C ILE A 66 -6.51 6.38 -18.62
N ALA A 67 -5.62 7.16 -18.00
CA ALA A 67 -4.92 8.25 -18.67
C ALA A 67 -3.95 7.78 -19.76
N ARG A 68 -3.35 6.58 -19.62
CA ARG A 68 -2.54 5.96 -20.67
C ARG A 68 -3.38 5.54 -21.88
N GLY A 69 -4.70 5.40 -21.73
CA GLY A 69 -5.59 4.99 -22.81
C GLY A 69 -5.43 3.52 -23.22
N ASP A 70 -4.63 2.75 -22.47
CA ASP A 70 -4.40 1.32 -22.72
C ASP A 70 -5.69 0.49 -22.61
N THR A 71 -6.65 0.96 -21.80
CA THR A 71 -7.97 0.34 -21.61
C THR A 71 -9.09 1.08 -22.34
N CYS A 72 -8.77 1.98 -23.29
CA CYS A 72 -9.80 2.67 -24.04
C CYS A 72 -10.49 1.69 -25.01
N LEU A 73 -11.71 1.29 -24.67
CA LEU A 73 -12.54 0.40 -25.50
C LEU A 73 -12.70 0.92 -26.94
N ALA A 74 -12.77 2.24 -27.14
CA ALA A 74 -12.86 2.82 -28.47
C ALA A 74 -11.55 2.66 -29.26
N CYS A 75 -10.39 2.78 -28.60
CA CYS A 75 -9.08 2.55 -29.23
C CYS A 75 -8.85 1.07 -29.52
N GLU A 76 -9.29 0.18 -28.63
CA GLU A 76 -9.23 -1.27 -28.82
C GLU A 76 -10.13 -1.72 -29.99
N ALA A 77 -11.38 -1.21 -30.04
CA ALA A 77 -12.30 -1.46 -31.14
C ALA A 77 -11.79 -0.89 -32.48
N ALA A 78 -11.17 0.29 -32.48
CA ALA A 78 -10.52 0.82 -33.68
C ALA A 78 -9.35 -0.07 -34.12
N ARG A 79 -8.51 -0.51 -33.18
CA ARG A 79 -7.34 -1.35 -33.45
C ARG A 79 -7.72 -2.74 -33.99
N SER A 80 -8.80 -3.35 -33.47
CA SER A 80 -9.32 -4.61 -34.01
C SER A 80 -9.91 -4.45 -35.40
N HIS A 81 -10.66 -3.37 -35.66
CA HIS A 81 -11.20 -3.06 -36.97
C HIS A 81 -10.09 -2.77 -38.01
N TYR A 82 -9.02 -2.08 -37.63
CA TYR A 82 -7.87 -1.87 -38.52
C TYR A 82 -7.12 -3.19 -38.83
N ARG A 83 -6.96 -4.08 -37.85
CA ARG A 83 -6.38 -5.42 -38.11
C ARG A 83 -7.18 -6.19 -39.14
N GLN A 84 -8.51 -6.23 -39.00
CA GLN A 84 -9.37 -6.90 -39.97
C GLN A 84 -9.23 -6.34 -41.39
N ARG A 85 -9.13 -5.01 -41.52
CA ARG A 85 -8.90 -4.38 -42.85
C ARG A 85 -7.55 -4.72 -43.44
N VAL A 86 -6.51 -4.83 -42.62
CA VAL A 86 -5.17 -5.24 -43.09
C VAL A 86 -5.21 -6.68 -43.56
N GLU A 87 -5.78 -7.60 -42.77
CA GLU A 87 -5.93 -9.02 -43.13
C GLU A 87 -6.78 -9.22 -44.40
N GLU A 88 -7.79 -8.40 -44.62
CA GLU A 88 -8.58 -8.42 -45.86
C GLU A 88 -7.77 -7.93 -47.06
N LYS A 89 -7.00 -6.85 -46.89
CA LYS A 89 -6.13 -6.32 -47.95
C LYS A 89 -4.98 -7.26 -48.29
N GLU A 90 -4.40 -7.95 -47.31
CA GLU A 90 -3.36 -8.95 -47.53
C GLU A 90 -3.91 -10.11 -48.39
N ARG A 91 -5.11 -10.62 -48.08
CA ARG A 91 -5.77 -11.66 -48.89
C ARG A 91 -6.09 -11.19 -50.31
N GLU A 92 -6.57 -9.96 -50.47
CA GLU A 92 -6.80 -9.39 -51.81
C GLU A 92 -5.50 -9.31 -52.62
N LEU A 93 -4.39 -8.87 -51.99
CA LEU A 93 -3.08 -8.78 -52.63
C LEU A 93 -2.53 -10.15 -53.02
N GLU A 94 -2.66 -11.15 -52.15
CA GLU A 94 -2.29 -12.53 -52.43
C GLU A 94 -3.04 -13.07 -53.66
N MET A 95 -4.37 -12.87 -53.71
CA MET A 95 -5.16 -13.27 -54.88
C MET A 95 -4.70 -12.56 -56.16
N ILE A 96 -4.49 -11.23 -56.11
CA ILE A 96 -4.02 -10.46 -57.27
C ILE A 96 -2.66 -10.98 -57.75
N ASN A 97 -1.76 -11.34 -56.83
CA ASN A 97 -0.45 -11.86 -57.16
C ASN A 97 -0.53 -13.26 -57.78
N GLU A 98 -1.41 -14.13 -57.28
CA GLU A 98 -1.66 -15.43 -57.91
C GLU A 98 -2.26 -15.29 -59.32
N TYR A 99 -3.21 -14.37 -59.51
CA TYR A 99 -3.80 -14.09 -60.83
C TYR A 99 -2.76 -13.52 -61.81
N SER A 100 -1.89 -12.63 -61.36
CA SER A 100 -0.83 -12.05 -62.20
C SER A 100 0.17 -13.13 -62.64
N LEU A 101 0.60 -14.00 -61.72
CA LEU A 101 1.47 -15.13 -62.01
C LEU A 101 0.84 -16.13 -63.00
N LYS A 102 -0.44 -16.48 -62.81
CA LYS A 102 -1.17 -17.34 -63.75
C LYS A 102 -1.26 -16.72 -65.14
N LYS A 103 -1.50 -15.40 -65.24
CA LYS A 103 -1.59 -14.71 -66.54
C LYS A 103 -0.25 -14.71 -67.28
N VAL A 104 0.87 -14.49 -66.57
CA VAL A 104 2.23 -14.55 -67.16
C VAL A 104 2.55 -15.96 -67.68
N SER A 105 2.14 -17.02 -66.95
CA SER A 105 2.35 -18.40 -67.39
C SER A 105 1.52 -18.83 -68.61
N GLN A 106 0.39 -18.18 -68.88
CA GLN A 106 -0.45 -18.48 -70.05
C GLN A 106 -0.04 -17.68 -71.30
N SER A 107 0.70 -16.58 -71.13
CA SER A 107 1.21 -15.75 -72.22
C SER A 107 2.63 -16.11 -72.69
N SER A 108 3.25 -17.13 -72.06
CA SER A 108 4.57 -17.68 -72.41
C SER A 108 4.40 -18.98 -73.19
#